data_AF-A0A1E5PL28-F1
#
_entry.id   AF-A0A1E5PL28-F1
#
_cell.length_a   1.000
_cell.length_b   1.000
_cell.length_c   1.000
_cell.angle_alpha   90.00
_cell.angle_beta   90.00
_cell.angle_gamma   90.00
#
_symmetry.space_group_name_H-M   'P 1'
#
loop_
_entity.id
_entity.type
_entity.pdbx_description
1 polymer ?
#
loop_
_entity_poly.entity_id
_entity_poly.type
_entity_poly.pdbx_seq_one_letter_code
_entity_poly.pdbx_strand_id
1 'polypeptide(L)'
;MSGKENILFKLAEASLGAPEGTVRQVVFPAVFGGEATLRELVHEFNTRGPVYRRTVQTTLKASYTNHYRRGLIRLLDVLEFRSSNHTHRPVIEALALVARYANAGNTTYYPLGETVPVHKAMGGDWAEVVHRADKRGRRRVVRMVYEVVAFQALRDQLKCKEIWVVGADKWRNPDEDLPQDFEARREENYRELRKPLDAAVFIDELCEQMTAELTLLNDQMPKLSWLDIAERKSGAIRLTAAEAQPEPRNLRRVKAEVQRRWGVVPLVDMLEEAVLRTGCLDAVTSVSGGGSLSAEGASRRRCWPNGCCW
;
A
#
# COMPACT_ATOMS: atom_id res chain seq x y z
N MET A 1 2.91 -28.45 -1.08
CA MET A 1 3.19 -27.28 -0.22
C MET A 1 3.59 -27.63 1.22
N SER A 2 3.26 -28.83 1.74
CA SER A 2 3.47 -29.22 3.16
C SER A 2 4.92 -29.47 3.63
N GLY A 3 5.91 -29.65 2.74
CA GLY A 3 7.28 -30.03 3.14
C GLY A 3 8.16 -28.90 3.70
N LYS A 4 8.01 -27.66 3.20
CA LYS A 4 8.97 -26.56 3.49
C LYS A 4 8.65 -25.81 4.79
N GLU A 5 7.37 -25.60 5.09
CA GLU A 5 6.92 -25.04 6.37
C GLU A 5 7.34 -25.94 7.53
N ASN A 6 7.33 -27.26 7.32
CA ASN A 6 7.80 -28.23 8.30
C ASN A 6 9.33 -28.15 8.54
N ILE A 7 10.11 -27.82 7.51
CA ILE A 7 11.56 -27.59 7.66
C ILE A 7 11.82 -26.33 8.48
N LEU A 8 11.08 -25.24 8.22
CA LEU A 8 11.20 -23.99 8.99
C LEU A 8 10.80 -24.19 10.46
N PHE A 9 9.71 -24.93 10.70
CA PHE A 9 9.27 -25.26 12.05
C PHE A 9 10.33 -26.04 12.83
N LYS A 10 10.92 -27.08 12.22
CA LYS A 10 11.99 -27.87 12.84
C LYS A 10 13.26 -27.08 13.10
N LEU A 11 13.63 -26.17 12.20
CA LEU A 11 14.76 -25.26 12.39
C LEU A 11 14.53 -24.33 13.58
N ALA A 12 13.34 -23.74 13.69
CA ALA A 12 12.96 -22.86 14.80
C ALA A 12 12.92 -23.61 16.13
N GLU A 13 12.31 -24.79 16.16
CA GLU A 13 12.24 -25.66 17.34
C GLU A 13 13.64 -26.07 17.83
N ALA A 14 14.52 -26.50 16.92
CA ALA A 14 15.89 -26.86 17.27
C ALA A 14 16.71 -25.66 17.77
N SER A 15 16.56 -24.49 17.14
CA SER A 15 17.28 -23.28 17.53
C SER A 15 16.82 -22.74 18.89
N LEU A 16 15.53 -22.89 19.22
CA LEU A 16 14.99 -22.50 20.52
C LEU A 16 15.31 -23.52 21.62
N GLY A 17 15.40 -24.82 21.27
CA GLY A 17 15.71 -25.89 22.23
C GLY A 17 17.17 -25.93 22.66
N ALA A 18 18.10 -25.43 21.82
CA ALA A 18 19.53 -25.38 22.12
C ALA A 18 20.17 -24.08 21.56
N PRO A 19 19.86 -22.92 22.15
CA PRO A 19 20.23 -21.61 21.60
C PRO A 19 21.74 -21.36 21.53
N GLU A 20 22.50 -21.92 22.47
CA GLU A 20 23.97 -21.80 22.53
C GLU A 20 24.70 -22.88 21.71
N GLY A 21 23.96 -23.82 21.11
CA GLY A 21 24.55 -24.92 20.35
C GLY A 21 24.98 -24.48 18.95
N THR A 22 26.06 -25.08 18.44
CA THR A 22 26.55 -24.73 17.09
C THR A 22 25.57 -25.17 16.00
N VAL A 23 25.50 -24.39 14.91
CA VAL A 23 24.63 -24.69 13.73
C VAL A 23 24.83 -26.13 13.23
N ARG A 24 26.07 -26.62 13.23
CA ARG A 24 26.40 -27.97 12.76
C ARG A 24 25.86 -29.08 13.66
N GLN A 25 25.72 -28.82 14.95
CA GLN A 25 25.24 -29.79 15.95
C GLN A 25 23.74 -29.71 16.20
N VAL A 26 23.14 -28.52 16.04
CA VAL A 26 21.73 -28.27 16.37
C VAL A 26 20.87 -28.18 15.12
N VAL A 27 21.28 -27.36 14.15
CA VAL A 27 20.43 -26.93 13.04
C VAL A 27 20.49 -27.94 11.88
N PHE A 28 21.68 -28.44 11.53
CA PHE A 28 21.82 -29.40 10.44
C PHE A 28 21.13 -30.73 10.73
N PRO A 29 21.27 -31.36 11.91
CA PRO A 29 20.63 -32.65 12.17
C PRO A 29 19.10 -32.58 12.28
N ALA A 30 18.54 -31.39 12.57
CA ALA A 30 17.10 -31.19 12.69
C ALA A 30 16.34 -31.29 11.36
N VAL A 31 17.04 -31.15 10.23
CA VAL A 31 16.46 -31.20 8.89
C VAL A 31 16.73 -32.57 8.25
N PHE A 32 15.70 -33.17 7.67
CA PHE A 32 15.85 -34.43 6.93
C PHE A 32 16.76 -34.23 5.72
N GLY A 33 17.84 -35.01 5.62
CA GLY A 33 18.92 -34.83 4.62
C GLY A 33 19.99 -33.79 5.00
N GLY A 34 19.88 -33.18 6.19
CA GLY A 34 20.92 -32.39 6.81
C GLY A 34 21.30 -31.11 6.06
N GLU A 35 22.60 -30.78 6.08
CA GLU A 35 23.16 -29.62 5.40
C GLU A 35 22.90 -29.64 3.88
N ALA A 36 22.87 -30.81 3.25
CA ALA A 36 22.63 -30.94 1.81
C ALA A 36 21.24 -30.39 1.42
N THR A 37 20.20 -30.72 2.18
CA THR A 37 18.84 -30.18 1.98
C THR A 37 18.80 -28.66 2.16
N LEU A 38 19.54 -28.11 3.11
CA LEU A 38 19.64 -26.66 3.31
C LEU A 38 20.38 -25.98 2.15
N ARG A 39 21.46 -26.57 1.65
CA ARG A 39 22.17 -26.08 0.46
C ARG A 39 21.30 -26.13 -0.78
N GLU A 40 20.52 -27.20 -0.95
CA GLU A 40 19.54 -27.32 -2.03
C GLU A 40 18.42 -26.28 -1.92
N LEU A 41 17.93 -25.99 -0.71
CA LEU A 41 16.95 -24.92 -0.49
C LEU A 41 17.50 -23.53 -0.82
N VAL A 42 18.74 -23.25 -0.42
CA VAL A 42 19.44 -22.01 -0.78
C VAL A 42 19.67 -21.95 -2.29
N HIS A 43 20.11 -23.05 -2.90
CA HIS A 43 20.30 -23.13 -4.35
C HIS A 43 18.98 -22.98 -5.10
N GLU A 44 17.90 -23.60 -4.65
CA GLU A 44 16.56 -23.46 -5.20
C GLU A 44 16.08 -22.00 -5.09
N PHE A 45 16.27 -21.37 -3.94
CA PHE A 45 15.93 -19.96 -3.71
C PHE A 45 16.72 -19.04 -4.65
N ASN A 46 18.04 -19.25 -4.76
CA ASN A 46 18.91 -18.45 -5.63
C ASN A 46 18.63 -18.69 -7.12
N THR A 47 18.21 -19.90 -7.50
CA THR A 47 17.99 -20.28 -8.91
C THR A 47 16.56 -19.94 -9.38
N ARG A 48 15.55 -20.10 -8.52
CA ARG A 48 14.15 -19.76 -8.83
C ARG A 48 13.84 -18.28 -8.54
N GLY A 49 14.66 -17.61 -7.71
CA GLY A 49 14.35 -16.31 -7.12
C GLY A 49 13.16 -16.38 -6.17
N PRO A 50 12.93 -15.37 -5.32
CA PRO A 50 11.69 -15.31 -4.55
C PRO A 50 10.50 -15.36 -5.52
N VAL A 51 9.39 -16.01 -5.13
CA VAL A 51 8.11 -16.00 -5.89
C VAL A 51 7.75 -14.57 -6.31
N TYR A 52 8.05 -13.60 -5.44
CA TYR A 52 8.03 -12.17 -5.71
C TYR A 52 8.71 -11.79 -7.03
N ARG A 53 9.93 -12.23 -7.32
CA ARG A 53 10.68 -11.91 -8.55
C ARG A 53 9.94 -12.34 -9.82
N ARG A 54 9.30 -13.50 -9.81
CA ARG A 54 8.57 -14.04 -10.97
C ARG A 54 7.20 -13.37 -11.12
N THR A 55 6.49 -13.16 -10.01
CA THR A 55 5.21 -12.45 -9.98
C THR A 55 5.40 -10.99 -10.38
N VAL A 56 6.40 -10.30 -9.84
CA VAL A 56 6.78 -8.93 -10.21
C VAL A 56 7.14 -8.86 -11.68
N GLN A 57 8.09 -9.68 -12.17
CA GLN A 57 8.50 -9.64 -13.57
C GLN A 57 7.37 -9.95 -14.57
N THR A 58 6.44 -10.85 -14.21
CA THR A 58 5.35 -11.26 -15.13
C THR A 58 4.19 -10.27 -15.05
N THR A 59 3.70 -9.97 -13.85
CA THR A 59 2.54 -9.11 -13.62
C THR A 59 2.86 -7.64 -13.91
N LEU A 60 4.02 -7.10 -13.46
CA LEU A 60 4.35 -5.71 -13.77
C LEU A 60 4.67 -5.49 -15.23
N LYS A 61 5.33 -6.44 -15.90
CA LYS A 61 5.57 -6.30 -17.33
C LYS A 61 4.24 -6.30 -18.08
N ALA A 62 3.30 -7.18 -17.75
CA ALA A 62 1.98 -7.20 -18.39
C ALA A 62 1.19 -5.90 -18.14
N SER A 63 1.15 -5.42 -16.90
CA SER A 63 0.42 -4.19 -16.54
C SER A 63 1.06 -2.93 -17.11
N TYR A 64 2.40 -2.81 -17.06
CA TYR A 64 3.09 -1.59 -17.45
C TYR A 64 3.23 -1.44 -18.98
N THR A 65 3.46 -2.52 -19.74
CA THR A 65 3.95 -2.44 -21.14
C THR A 65 2.98 -1.80 -22.15
N ASN A 66 1.70 -1.61 -21.80
CA ASN A 66 0.69 -1.10 -22.73
C ASN A 66 0.14 0.29 -22.32
N HIS A 67 -1.10 0.35 -21.84
CA HIS A 67 -1.84 1.60 -21.61
C HIS A 67 -1.16 2.49 -20.56
N TYR A 68 -0.72 1.93 -19.45
CA TYR A 68 -0.17 2.68 -18.32
C TYR A 68 1.15 3.37 -18.67
N ARG A 69 2.08 2.69 -19.37
CA ARG A 69 3.32 3.33 -19.82
C ARG A 69 3.04 4.55 -20.70
N ARG A 70 2.12 4.44 -21.66
CA ARG A 70 1.81 5.56 -22.57
C ARG A 70 1.30 6.79 -21.79
N GLY A 71 0.40 6.59 -20.83
CA GLY A 71 -0.11 7.67 -19.98
C GLY A 71 1.00 8.28 -19.12
N LEU A 72 1.80 7.44 -18.45
CA LEU A 72 2.88 7.87 -17.57
C LEU A 72 3.97 8.67 -18.32
N ILE A 73 4.35 8.24 -19.52
CA ILE A 73 5.29 8.99 -20.36
C ILE A 73 4.73 10.38 -20.71
N ARG A 74 3.46 10.47 -21.14
CA ARG A 74 2.85 11.77 -21.46
C ARG A 74 2.79 12.71 -20.25
N LEU A 75 2.63 12.16 -19.05
CA LEU A 75 2.68 12.96 -17.83
C LEU A 75 4.07 13.54 -17.58
N LEU A 76 5.15 12.83 -17.94
CA LEU A 76 6.51 13.37 -17.81
C LEU A 76 6.77 14.56 -18.75
N ASP A 77 6.05 14.66 -19.88
CA ASP A 77 6.19 15.78 -20.81
C ASP A 77 5.48 17.05 -20.34
N VAL A 78 4.46 16.91 -19.47
CA VAL A 78 3.59 18.01 -19.03
C VAL A 78 3.93 18.46 -17.61
N LEU A 79 4.32 17.53 -16.74
CA LEU A 79 4.56 17.80 -15.33
C LEU A 79 6.03 18.12 -15.09
N GLU A 80 6.25 19.24 -14.42
CA GLU A 80 7.57 19.64 -13.96
C GLU A 80 7.79 19.19 -12.52
N PHE A 81 8.71 18.25 -12.32
CA PHE A 81 9.08 17.71 -11.01
C PHE A 81 10.29 18.46 -10.43
N ARG A 82 10.20 18.85 -9.16
CA ARG A 82 11.25 19.55 -8.43
C ARG A 82 11.52 18.89 -7.07
N SER A 83 12.70 19.14 -6.52
CA SER A 83 13.12 18.70 -5.18
C SER A 83 14.16 19.67 -4.64
N SER A 84 14.06 20.03 -3.36
CA SER A 84 15.06 20.83 -2.62
C SER A 84 16.15 19.93 -2.01
N ASN A 85 15.91 18.61 -1.97
CA ASN A 85 16.80 17.63 -1.37
C ASN A 85 17.63 16.92 -2.44
N HIS A 86 18.95 17.13 -2.42
CA HIS A 86 19.89 16.50 -3.35
C HIS A 86 19.85 14.96 -3.34
N THR A 87 19.42 14.36 -2.23
CA THR A 87 19.28 12.90 -2.08
C THR A 87 18.22 12.31 -3.01
N HIS A 88 17.18 13.08 -3.34
CA HIS A 88 16.06 12.63 -4.17
C HIS A 88 16.18 13.03 -5.65
N ARG A 89 17.10 13.94 -5.96
CA ARG A 89 17.42 14.38 -7.33
C ARG A 89 17.72 13.24 -8.32
N PRO A 90 18.38 12.11 -7.93
CA PRO A 90 18.57 10.98 -8.83
C PRO A 90 17.26 10.37 -9.37
N VAL A 91 16.13 10.52 -8.66
CA VAL A 91 14.81 10.07 -9.16
C VAL A 91 14.33 10.97 -10.29
N ILE A 92 14.50 12.30 -10.17
CA ILE A 92 14.16 13.24 -11.25
C ILE A 92 15.03 12.98 -12.49
N GLU A 93 16.33 12.74 -12.28
CA GLU A 93 17.25 12.37 -13.35
C GLU A 93 16.86 11.04 -14.01
N ALA A 94 16.40 10.06 -13.22
CA ALA A 94 15.87 8.80 -13.71
C ALA A 94 14.64 9.03 -14.60
N LEU A 95 13.69 9.87 -14.18
CA LEU A 95 12.52 10.21 -15.00
C LEU A 95 12.90 10.92 -16.29
N ALA A 96 13.90 11.81 -16.25
CA ALA A 96 14.44 12.44 -17.45
C ALA A 96 15.03 11.39 -18.41
N LEU A 97 15.77 10.40 -17.90
CA LEU A 97 16.26 9.28 -18.71
C LEU A 97 15.09 8.48 -19.33
N VAL A 98 14.04 8.19 -18.55
CA VAL A 98 12.83 7.50 -19.03
C VAL A 98 12.16 8.28 -20.17
N ALA A 99 12.01 9.60 -20.03
CA ALA A 99 11.45 10.46 -21.05
C ALA A 99 12.32 10.49 -22.32
N ARG A 100 13.65 10.66 -22.19
CA ARG A 100 14.60 10.66 -23.32
C ARG A 100 14.48 9.40 -24.18
N TYR A 101 14.33 8.24 -23.53
CA TYR A 101 14.24 6.96 -24.22
C TYR A 101 12.80 6.51 -24.51
N ALA A 102 11.79 7.34 -24.21
CA ALA A 102 10.38 6.94 -24.30
C ALA A 102 9.99 6.38 -25.67
N ASN A 103 10.53 6.99 -26.74
CA ASN A 103 10.29 6.67 -28.15
C ASN A 103 11.40 5.81 -28.78
N ALA A 104 12.40 5.38 -27.99
CA ALA A 104 13.55 4.61 -28.47
C ALA A 104 13.20 3.12 -28.68
N GLY A 105 12.23 2.84 -29.56
CA GLY A 105 11.80 1.49 -29.94
C GLY A 105 11.53 0.53 -28.77
N ASN A 106 11.39 -0.76 -29.07
CA ASN A 106 11.23 -1.81 -28.06
C ASN A 106 12.61 -2.36 -27.63
N THR A 107 13.39 -1.53 -26.94
CA THR A 107 14.71 -1.91 -26.43
C THR A 107 14.62 -2.53 -25.04
N THR A 108 15.14 -3.75 -24.90
CA THR A 108 15.16 -4.47 -23.60
C THR A 108 16.06 -3.79 -22.57
N TYR A 109 17.14 -3.15 -23.03
CA TYR A 109 18.18 -2.56 -22.20
C TYR A 109 18.46 -1.13 -22.66
N TYR A 110 18.89 -0.27 -21.73
CA TYR A 110 19.51 1.00 -22.11
C TYR A 110 20.81 0.77 -22.91
N PRO A 111 21.18 1.71 -23.81
CA PRO A 111 22.40 1.60 -24.61
C PRO A 111 23.66 1.42 -23.77
N LEU A 112 24.68 0.80 -24.37
CA LEU A 112 26.00 0.74 -23.75
C LEU A 112 26.60 2.15 -23.76
N GLY A 113 27.15 2.58 -22.62
CA GLY A 113 27.71 3.92 -22.44
C GLY A 113 26.72 4.97 -21.91
N GLU A 114 25.42 4.67 -21.84
CA GLU A 114 24.46 5.56 -21.20
C GLU A 114 24.68 5.58 -19.68
N THR A 115 24.73 6.77 -19.09
CA THR A 115 24.74 6.94 -17.64
C THR A 115 23.32 6.79 -17.10
N VAL A 116 23.07 5.66 -16.44
CA VAL A 116 21.78 5.40 -15.79
C VAL A 116 21.81 5.89 -14.34
N PRO A 117 21.00 6.88 -13.95
CA PRO A 117 20.96 7.39 -12.57
C PRO A 117 20.63 6.29 -11.57
N VAL A 118 21.44 6.19 -10.51
CA VAL A 118 21.21 5.24 -9.41
C VAL A 118 20.42 5.96 -8.32
N HIS A 119 19.25 5.42 -7.99
CA HIS A 119 18.39 5.95 -6.93
C HIS A 119 18.01 4.87 -5.92
N LYS A 120 17.65 5.27 -4.69
CA LYS A 120 17.44 4.37 -3.53
C LYS A 120 16.49 3.19 -3.81
N ALA A 121 15.46 3.39 -4.64
CA ALA A 121 14.50 2.34 -4.97
C ALA A 121 15.06 1.21 -5.85
N MET A 122 16.26 1.36 -6.41
CA MET A 122 16.95 0.28 -7.15
C MET A 122 17.62 -0.75 -6.21
N GLY A 123 17.62 -0.52 -4.89
CA GLY A 123 18.14 -1.47 -3.90
C GLY A 123 17.19 -2.62 -3.58
N GLY A 124 17.60 -3.50 -2.66
CA GLY A 124 16.79 -4.61 -2.16
C GLY A 124 16.34 -5.57 -3.27
N ASP A 125 15.06 -5.94 -3.25
CA ASP A 125 14.46 -6.89 -4.20
C ASP A 125 14.59 -6.46 -5.68
N TRP A 126 14.76 -5.17 -5.94
CA TRP A 126 14.88 -4.64 -7.30
C TRP A 126 16.30 -4.74 -7.86
N ALA A 127 17.33 -4.78 -7.02
CA ALA A 127 18.72 -4.74 -7.46
C ALA A 127 19.05 -5.87 -8.45
N GLU A 128 18.51 -7.07 -8.20
CA GLU A 128 18.72 -8.23 -9.07
C GLU A 128 17.83 -8.27 -10.31
N VAL A 129 16.77 -7.46 -10.36
CA VAL A 129 15.80 -7.46 -11.48
C VAL A 129 16.09 -6.32 -12.44
N VAL A 130 16.53 -5.19 -11.91
CA VAL A 130 16.95 -4.01 -12.67
C VAL A 130 18.22 -4.31 -13.47
N HIS A 131 19.11 -5.14 -12.94
CA HIS A 131 20.33 -5.55 -13.62
C HIS A 131 20.25 -7.00 -14.11
N ARG A 132 20.57 -7.23 -15.39
CA ARG A 132 20.70 -8.57 -15.96
C ARG A 132 21.96 -8.68 -16.81
N ALA A 133 22.64 -9.83 -16.74
CA ALA A 133 23.74 -10.13 -17.64
C ALA A 133 23.23 -10.30 -19.08
N ASP A 134 23.90 -9.67 -20.05
CA ASP A 134 23.64 -9.95 -21.46
C ASP A 134 24.29 -11.27 -21.91
N LYS A 135 24.11 -11.64 -23.19
CA LYS A 135 24.70 -12.86 -23.78
C LYS A 135 26.24 -12.91 -23.69
N ARG A 136 26.91 -11.78 -23.40
CA ARG A 136 28.36 -11.66 -23.24
C ARG A 136 28.76 -11.51 -21.76
N GLY A 137 27.84 -11.77 -20.82
CA GLY A 137 28.10 -11.67 -19.38
C GLY A 137 28.15 -10.25 -18.83
N ARG A 138 27.88 -9.21 -19.64
CA ARG A 138 27.96 -7.81 -19.17
C ARG A 138 26.71 -7.44 -18.40
N ARG A 139 26.87 -6.78 -17.25
CA ARG A 139 25.75 -6.26 -16.44
C ARG A 139 25.06 -5.11 -17.19
N ARG A 140 23.77 -5.28 -17.51
CA ARG A 140 22.96 -4.30 -18.23
C ARG A 140 21.72 -3.91 -17.43
N VAL A 141 21.29 -2.66 -17.55
CA VAL A 141 20.04 -2.20 -16.95
C VAL A 141 18.87 -2.56 -17.85
N VAL A 142 17.91 -3.32 -17.33
CA VAL A 142 16.67 -3.69 -18.03
C VAL A 142 15.75 -2.47 -18.02
N ARG A 143 15.52 -1.87 -19.19
CA ARG A 143 14.82 -0.59 -19.33
C ARG A 143 13.45 -0.59 -18.69
N MET A 144 12.60 -1.57 -19.04
CA MET A 144 11.22 -1.63 -18.52
C MET A 144 11.15 -1.79 -17.00
N VAL A 145 12.08 -2.52 -16.41
CA VAL A 145 12.15 -2.68 -14.95
C VAL A 145 12.59 -1.37 -14.31
N TYR A 146 13.60 -0.72 -14.90
CA TYR A 146 14.07 0.58 -14.43
C TYR A 146 12.97 1.64 -14.46
N GLU A 147 12.20 1.73 -15.55
CA GLU A 147 11.09 2.68 -15.66
C GLU A 147 10.06 2.47 -14.53
N VAL A 148 9.66 1.22 -14.26
CA VAL A 148 8.76 0.87 -13.17
C VAL A 148 9.32 1.30 -11.81
N VAL A 149 10.60 1.03 -11.56
CA VAL A 149 11.27 1.35 -10.30
C VAL A 149 11.39 2.87 -10.13
N ALA A 150 11.64 3.62 -11.21
CA ALA A 150 11.64 5.08 -11.22
C ALA A 150 10.26 5.66 -10.91
N PHE A 151 9.18 5.14 -11.51
CA PHE A 151 7.81 5.58 -11.22
C PHE A 151 7.34 5.20 -9.81
N GLN A 152 7.77 4.04 -9.29
CA GLN A 152 7.51 3.68 -7.90
C GLN A 152 8.21 4.66 -6.96
N ALA A 153 9.49 4.97 -7.23
CA ALA A 153 10.23 5.97 -6.45
C ALA A 153 9.54 7.33 -6.50
N LEU A 154 9.10 7.79 -7.68
CA LEU A 154 8.37 9.04 -7.83
C LEU A 154 7.10 9.05 -6.97
N ARG A 155 6.27 8.00 -7.04
CA ARG A 155 5.05 7.89 -6.25
C ARG A 155 5.34 8.00 -4.75
N ASP A 156 6.38 7.31 -4.29
CA ASP A 156 6.70 7.28 -2.87
C ASP A 156 7.26 8.64 -2.41
N GLN A 157 8.04 9.34 -3.24
CA GLN A 157 8.53 10.70 -2.91
C GLN A 157 7.45 11.79 -3.01
N LEU A 158 6.48 11.66 -3.93
CA LEU A 158 5.34 12.58 -4.00
C LEU A 158 4.47 12.52 -2.74
N LYS A 159 4.36 11.35 -2.09
CA LYS A 159 3.58 11.19 -0.86
C LYS A 159 4.19 11.95 0.31
N CYS A 160 5.52 12.00 0.37
CA CYS A 160 6.24 12.69 1.43
C CYS A 160 6.66 14.12 1.03
N LYS A 161 6.24 14.60 -0.15
CA LYS A 161 6.62 15.90 -0.73
C LYS A 161 8.13 16.16 -0.89
N GLU A 162 8.96 15.12 -0.82
CA GLU A 162 10.40 15.20 -1.17
C GLU A 162 10.60 15.52 -2.65
N ILE A 163 9.66 15.09 -3.49
CA ILE A 163 9.48 15.56 -4.85
C ILE A 163 8.09 16.18 -4.94
N TRP A 164 7.99 17.34 -5.58
CA TRP A 164 6.74 18.02 -5.83
C TRP A 164 6.57 18.37 -7.31
N VAL A 165 5.36 18.75 -7.67
CA VAL A 165 4.98 19.14 -9.04
C VAL A 165 4.68 20.63 -9.06
N VAL A 166 5.34 21.36 -9.96
CA VAL A 166 5.11 22.81 -10.13
C VAL A 166 3.66 23.03 -10.58
N GLY A 167 2.96 23.95 -9.91
CA GLY A 167 1.56 24.29 -10.19
C GLY A 167 0.53 23.27 -9.71
N ALA A 168 0.95 22.16 -9.07
CA ALA A 168 0.02 21.31 -8.35
C ALA A 168 -0.42 21.99 -7.05
N ASP A 169 -1.62 21.68 -6.56
CA ASP A 169 -2.07 22.14 -5.24
C ASP A 169 -1.69 21.12 -4.15
N LYS A 170 -2.22 19.90 -4.25
CA LYS A 170 -1.95 18.82 -3.28
C LYS A 170 -0.48 18.40 -3.19
N TRP A 171 0.22 18.38 -4.33
CA TRP A 171 1.62 17.96 -4.45
C TRP A 171 2.55 19.14 -4.74
N ARG A 172 2.24 20.33 -4.18
CA ARG A 172 3.07 21.54 -4.30
C ARG A 172 4.33 21.46 -3.44
N ASN A 173 5.19 22.46 -3.61
CA ASN A 173 6.39 22.64 -2.80
C ASN A 173 6.04 22.63 -1.31
N PRO A 174 6.65 21.76 -0.47
CA PRO A 174 6.38 21.75 0.97
C PRO A 174 6.71 23.08 1.65
N ASP A 175 7.65 23.87 1.12
CA ASP A 175 7.99 25.18 1.67
C ASP A 175 6.84 26.19 1.55
N GLU A 176 5.91 25.97 0.61
CA GLU A 176 4.70 26.79 0.41
C GLU A 176 3.54 26.37 1.32
N ASP A 177 3.69 25.30 2.10
CA ASP A 177 2.67 24.90 3.09
C ASP A 177 2.72 25.79 4.35
N LEU A 178 3.81 26.54 4.54
CA LEU A 178 3.97 27.50 5.63
C LEU A 178 3.79 28.95 5.12
N PRO A 179 3.33 29.87 5.99
CA PRO A 179 3.39 31.29 5.69
C PRO A 179 4.83 31.72 5.33
N GLN A 180 4.99 32.62 4.36
CA GLN A 180 6.34 33.06 3.91
C GLN A 180 7.13 33.78 5.00
N ASP A 181 6.45 34.31 6.03
CA ASP A 181 7.02 34.95 7.21
C ASP A 181 7.19 33.97 8.39
N PHE A 182 6.98 32.67 8.19
CA PHE A 182 7.02 31.67 9.26
C PHE A 182 8.33 31.68 10.05
N GLU A 183 9.48 31.74 9.37
CA GLU A 183 10.79 31.80 10.03
C GLU A 183 10.96 33.10 10.83
N ALA A 184 10.50 34.23 10.30
CA ALA A 184 10.56 35.52 10.99
C ALA A 184 9.66 35.56 12.24
N ARG A 185 8.54 34.83 12.22
CA ARG A 185 7.56 34.76 13.32
C ARG A 185 7.59 33.43 14.07
N ARG A 186 8.67 32.66 13.95
CA ARG A 186 8.75 31.30 14.48
C ARG A 186 8.44 31.25 15.98
N GLU A 187 9.02 32.16 16.76
CA GLU A 187 8.77 32.22 18.22
C GLU A 187 7.30 32.52 18.58
N GLU A 188 6.67 33.43 17.85
CA GLU A 188 5.26 33.79 18.05
C GLU A 188 4.34 32.63 17.69
N ASN A 189 4.53 32.03 16.52
CA ASN A 189 3.75 30.90 16.03
C ASN A 189 3.81 29.71 17.00
N TYR A 190 5.01 29.36 17.48
CA TYR A 190 5.18 28.26 18.43
C TYR A 190 4.55 28.56 19.79
N ARG A 191 4.61 29.82 20.25
CA ARG A 191 3.95 30.26 21.48
C ARG A 191 2.43 30.14 21.39
N GLU A 192 1.83 30.56 20.27
CA GLU A 192 0.38 30.42 20.03
C GLU A 192 -0.07 28.96 19.98
N LEU A 193 0.72 28.09 19.33
CA LEU A 193 0.48 26.64 19.29
C LEU A 193 0.77 25.93 20.61
N ARG A 194 1.37 26.62 21.59
CA ARG A 194 1.85 26.06 22.86
C ARG A 194 2.80 24.87 22.61
N LYS A 195 3.75 25.07 21.69
CA LYS A 195 4.79 24.08 21.35
C LYS A 195 6.19 24.63 21.65
N PRO A 196 7.13 23.78 22.08
CA PRO A 196 8.50 24.21 22.31
C PRO A 196 9.22 24.46 20.98
N LEU A 197 10.14 25.42 20.97
CA LEU A 197 10.96 25.74 19.79
C LEU A 197 11.93 24.62 19.43
N ASP A 198 12.38 23.88 20.44
CA ASP A 198 13.27 22.73 20.30
C ASP A 198 12.45 21.48 19.98
N ALA A 199 12.79 20.84 18.87
CA ALA A 199 12.15 19.60 18.44
C ALA A 199 12.43 18.44 19.40
N ALA A 200 13.59 18.39 20.04
CA ALA A 200 13.93 17.34 20.99
C ALA A 200 12.99 17.38 22.20
N VAL A 201 12.76 18.58 22.76
CA VAL A 201 11.82 18.77 23.88
C VAL A 201 10.41 18.31 23.51
N PHE A 202 9.91 18.67 22.32
CA PHE A 202 8.59 18.21 21.87
C PHE A 202 8.51 16.67 21.76
N ILE A 203 9.54 16.04 21.21
CA ILE A 203 9.58 14.58 21.02
C ILE A 203 9.63 13.88 22.37
N ASP A 204 10.51 14.35 23.27
CA ASP A 204 10.70 13.76 24.59
C ASP A 204 9.40 13.85 25.41
N GLU A 205 8.75 15.03 25.45
CA GLU A 205 7.45 15.22 26.12
C GLU A 205 6.37 14.27 25.56
N LEU A 206 6.30 14.11 24.24
CA LEU A 206 5.33 13.20 23.60
C LEU A 206 5.63 11.74 23.92
N CYS A 207 6.90 11.33 23.90
CA CYS A 207 7.32 9.99 24.26
C CYS A 207 7.02 9.68 25.72
N GLU A 208 7.32 10.61 26.63
CA GLU A 208 7.00 10.49 28.05
C GLU A 208 5.49 10.36 28.27
N GLN A 209 4.68 11.21 27.63
CA GLN A 209 3.22 11.13 27.72
C GLN A 209 2.71 9.78 27.19
N MET A 210 3.20 9.33 26.02
CA MET A 210 2.81 8.05 25.46
C MET A 210 3.16 6.89 26.40
N THR A 211 4.37 6.88 26.96
CA THR A 211 4.80 5.86 27.92
C THR A 211 3.94 5.89 29.17
N ALA A 212 3.70 7.06 29.75
CA ALA A 212 2.88 7.20 30.95
C ALA A 212 1.45 6.72 30.73
N GLU A 213 0.81 7.10 29.62
CA GLU A 213 -0.57 6.71 29.30
C GLU A 213 -0.67 5.21 28.96
N LEU A 214 0.32 4.63 28.28
CA LEU A 214 0.36 3.18 28.03
C LEU A 214 0.60 2.39 29.31
N THR A 215 1.48 2.87 30.20
CA THR A 215 1.68 2.28 31.53
C THR A 215 0.39 2.37 32.35
N LEU A 216 -0.26 3.53 32.38
CA LEU A 216 -1.54 3.72 33.05
C LEU A 216 -2.60 2.76 32.50
N LEU A 217 -2.73 2.66 31.19
CA LEU A 217 -3.63 1.72 30.54
C LEU A 217 -3.31 0.28 30.98
N ASN A 218 -2.05 -0.13 30.90
CA ASN A 218 -1.60 -1.45 31.32
C ASN A 218 -1.93 -1.75 32.79
N ASP A 219 -1.75 -0.79 33.69
CA ASP A 219 -2.00 -0.95 35.12
C ASP A 219 -3.49 -0.93 35.47
N GLN A 220 -4.32 -0.28 34.65
CA GLN A 220 -5.77 -0.25 34.81
C GLN A 220 -6.46 -1.44 34.16
N MET A 221 -5.91 -2.00 33.09
CA MET A 221 -6.52 -3.11 32.34
C MET A 221 -6.94 -4.30 33.23
N PRO A 222 -6.10 -4.82 34.16
CA PRO A 222 -6.48 -5.91 35.06
C PRO A 222 -7.63 -5.58 36.03
N LYS A 223 -7.94 -4.30 36.23
CA LYS A 223 -9.00 -3.84 37.15
C LYS A 223 -10.36 -3.75 36.46
N LEU A 224 -10.41 -3.89 35.14
CA LEU A 224 -11.63 -3.78 34.35
C LEU A 224 -12.40 -5.11 34.40
N SER A 225 -13.55 -5.12 35.08
CA SER A 225 -14.39 -6.33 35.24
C SER A 225 -14.94 -6.90 33.92
N TRP A 226 -14.90 -6.12 32.84
CA TRP A 226 -15.36 -6.50 31.52
C TRP A 226 -14.23 -6.95 30.57
N LEU A 227 -12.97 -6.94 31.01
CA LEU A 227 -11.81 -7.31 30.20
C LEU A 227 -11.05 -8.48 30.84
N ASP A 228 -10.84 -9.53 30.07
CA ASP A 228 -10.04 -10.71 30.46
C ASP A 228 -8.91 -10.89 29.43
N ILE A 229 -7.65 -10.76 29.89
CA ILE A 229 -6.44 -10.95 29.08
C ILE A 229 -5.68 -12.15 29.65
N ALA A 230 -5.46 -13.17 28.83
CA ALA A 230 -4.77 -14.40 29.21
C ALA A 230 -3.79 -14.86 28.13
N GLU A 231 -2.68 -15.48 28.52
CA GLU A 231 -1.73 -16.09 27.59
C GLU A 231 -2.30 -17.41 27.03
N ARG A 232 -2.90 -17.34 25.83
CA ARG A 232 -3.42 -18.51 25.10
C ARG A 232 -3.22 -18.35 23.59
N LYS A 233 -3.04 -19.48 22.89
CA LYS A 233 -2.81 -19.53 21.42
C LYS A 233 -3.93 -18.89 20.60
N SER A 234 -5.16 -18.83 21.13
CA SER A 234 -6.30 -18.18 20.48
C SER A 234 -7.23 -17.57 21.52
N GLY A 235 -7.81 -16.41 21.19
CA GLY A 235 -8.78 -15.70 22.04
C GLY A 235 -8.17 -14.98 23.23
N ALA A 236 -6.86 -14.68 23.25
CA ALA A 236 -6.13 -14.09 24.39
C ALA A 236 -6.81 -12.86 25.04
N ILE A 237 -7.63 -12.12 24.28
CA ILE A 237 -8.41 -10.98 24.76
C ILE A 237 -9.90 -11.36 24.71
N ARG A 238 -10.59 -11.25 25.84
CA ARG A 238 -12.03 -11.45 25.96
C ARG A 238 -12.68 -10.21 26.56
N LEU A 239 -13.77 -9.77 25.93
CA LEU A 239 -14.59 -8.65 26.37
C LEU A 239 -15.96 -9.18 26.82
N THR A 240 -16.44 -8.73 27.97
CA THR A 240 -17.83 -8.95 28.39
C THR A 240 -18.74 -8.15 27.46
N ALA A 241 -19.84 -8.75 27.01
CA ALA A 241 -20.81 -8.07 26.19
C ALA A 241 -21.36 -6.85 26.94
N ALA A 242 -21.35 -5.69 26.28
CA ALA A 242 -21.91 -4.48 26.86
C ALA A 242 -23.40 -4.68 27.16
N GLU A 243 -23.85 -4.16 28.30
CA GLU A 243 -25.27 -4.17 28.64
C GLU A 243 -26.06 -3.37 27.58
N ALA A 244 -27.19 -3.93 27.15
CA ALA A 244 -28.03 -3.26 26.16
C ALA A 244 -28.53 -1.93 26.75
N GLN A 245 -28.17 -0.82 26.10
CA GLN A 245 -28.70 0.48 26.49
C GLN A 245 -30.23 0.48 26.39
N PRO A 246 -30.93 1.16 27.30
CA PRO A 246 -32.38 1.27 27.23
C PRO A 246 -32.80 1.89 25.90
N GLU A 247 -33.89 1.37 25.31
CA GLU A 247 -34.40 1.88 24.05
C GLU A 247 -34.68 3.40 24.19
N PRO A 248 -34.06 4.27 23.35
CA PRO A 248 -34.31 5.70 23.43
C PRO A 248 -35.81 5.99 23.28
N ARG A 249 -36.36 6.85 24.13
CA ARG A 249 -37.79 7.19 24.16
C ARG A 249 -38.38 7.53 22.78
N ASN A 250 -37.59 8.17 21.93
CA ASN A 250 -38.01 8.62 20.61
C ASN A 250 -37.67 7.64 19.48
N LEU A 251 -36.98 6.52 19.73
CA LEU A 251 -36.54 5.62 18.66
C LEU A 251 -37.71 5.13 17.81
N ARG A 252 -38.82 4.76 18.46
CA ARG A 252 -40.05 4.33 17.76
C ARG A 252 -40.67 5.45 16.94
N ARG A 253 -40.67 6.68 17.46
CA ARG A 253 -41.18 7.86 16.74
C ARG A 253 -40.33 8.18 15.52
N VAL A 254 -39.01 8.13 15.67
CA VAL A 254 -38.07 8.33 14.55
C VAL A 254 -38.22 7.23 13.51
N LYS A 255 -38.27 5.96 13.92
CA LYS A 255 -38.50 4.83 13.00
C LYS A 255 -39.82 4.97 12.24
N ALA A 256 -40.90 5.35 12.93
CA ALA A 256 -42.20 5.59 12.31
C ALA A 256 -42.17 6.77 11.33
N GLU A 257 -41.48 7.86 11.68
CA GLU A 257 -41.36 9.02 10.79
C GLU A 257 -40.47 8.72 9.58
N VAL A 258 -39.39 7.97 9.76
CA VAL A 258 -38.54 7.49 8.66
C VAL A 258 -39.35 6.61 7.72
N GLN A 259 -40.11 5.66 8.27
CA GLN A 259 -40.98 4.78 7.48
C GLN A 259 -42.11 5.54 6.79
N ARG A 260 -42.70 6.56 7.43
CA ARG A 260 -43.74 7.40 6.84
C ARG A 260 -43.21 8.22 5.67
N ARG A 261 -42.00 8.78 5.81
CA ARG A 261 -41.43 9.74 4.85
C ARG A 261 -40.74 9.06 3.68
N TRP A 262 -40.11 7.91 3.89
CA TRP A 262 -39.35 7.20 2.86
C TRP A 262 -39.88 5.80 2.53
N GLY A 263 -40.88 5.30 3.27
CA GLY A 263 -41.44 3.97 3.06
C GLY A 263 -40.51 2.84 3.51
N VAL A 264 -40.86 1.61 3.12
CA VAL A 264 -39.97 0.46 3.18
C VAL A 264 -39.61 0.11 1.75
N VAL A 265 -38.34 0.23 1.39
CA VAL A 265 -37.84 -0.11 0.06
C VAL A 265 -37.20 -1.50 0.12
N PRO A 266 -37.64 -2.47 -0.69
CA PRO A 266 -36.94 -3.74 -0.84
C PRO A 266 -35.47 -3.49 -1.25
N LEU A 267 -34.53 -4.18 -0.61
CA LEU A 267 -33.10 -4.01 -0.90
C LEU A 267 -32.77 -4.21 -2.40
N VAL A 268 -33.53 -5.09 -3.06
CA VAL A 268 -33.41 -5.36 -4.51
C VAL A 268 -33.78 -4.15 -5.37
N ASP A 269 -34.79 -3.38 -4.96
CA ASP A 269 -35.22 -2.19 -5.70
C ASP A 269 -34.20 -1.05 -5.53
N MET A 270 -33.54 -0.95 -4.37
CA MET A 270 -32.40 -0.02 -4.19
C MET A 270 -31.22 -0.40 -5.07
N LEU A 271 -30.91 -1.70 -5.19
CA LEU A 271 -29.83 -2.18 -6.04
C LEU A 271 -30.12 -1.91 -7.52
N GLU A 272 -31.35 -2.18 -7.96
CA GLU A 272 -31.83 -1.91 -9.32
C GLU A 272 -31.76 -0.41 -9.66
N GLU A 273 -32.26 0.45 -8.76
CA GLU A 273 -32.22 1.90 -8.94
C GLU A 273 -30.78 2.45 -8.96
N ALA A 274 -29.89 1.91 -8.11
CA ALA A 274 -28.48 2.28 -8.11
C ALA A 274 -27.80 1.89 -9.43
N VAL A 275 -28.08 0.70 -9.95
CA VAL A 275 -27.58 0.24 -11.25
C VAL A 275 -28.08 1.15 -12.37
N LEU A 276 -29.38 1.48 -12.39
CA LEU A 276 -29.97 2.35 -13.40
C LEU A 276 -29.43 3.78 -13.36
N ARG A 277 -29.26 4.37 -12.16
CA ARG A 277 -28.79 5.76 -12.00
C ARG A 277 -27.30 5.92 -12.27
N THR A 278 -26.51 4.91 -11.95
CA THR A 278 -25.04 5.01 -12.09
C THR A 278 -24.53 4.44 -13.41
N GLY A 279 -25.34 3.64 -14.11
CA GLY A 279 -24.89 2.91 -15.30
C GLY A 279 -23.73 1.97 -15.01
N CYS A 280 -23.51 1.57 -13.75
CA CYS A 280 -22.29 0.86 -13.35
C CYS A 280 -22.14 -0.51 -14.03
N LEU A 281 -23.25 -1.08 -14.53
CA LEU A 281 -23.25 -2.32 -15.30
C LEU A 281 -23.09 -2.09 -16.82
N ASP A 282 -23.11 -0.85 -17.32
CA ASP A 282 -22.92 -0.55 -18.76
C ASP A 282 -21.49 -0.89 -19.22
N ALA A 283 -20.52 -0.86 -18.29
CA ALA A 283 -19.15 -1.27 -18.54
C ALA A 283 -18.94 -2.80 -18.46
N VAL A 284 -19.95 -3.56 -18.04
CA VAL A 284 -19.88 -5.02 -17.86
C VAL A 284 -20.49 -5.69 -19.08
N THR A 285 -19.68 -5.95 -20.11
CA THR A 285 -20.12 -6.72 -21.28
C THR A 285 -20.37 -8.18 -20.91
N SER A 286 -21.56 -8.71 -21.24
CA SER A 286 -21.87 -10.12 -21.01
C SER A 286 -20.90 -11.03 -21.76
N VAL A 287 -20.37 -12.04 -21.06
CA VAL A 287 -19.45 -13.04 -21.64
C VAL A 287 -20.21 -14.16 -22.35
N SER A 288 -21.55 -14.21 -22.20
CA SER A 288 -22.42 -15.21 -22.81
C SER A 288 -23.49 -14.53 -23.68
N GLY A 289 -23.56 -14.94 -24.96
CA GLY A 289 -24.44 -14.40 -26.00
C GLY A 289 -25.93 -14.73 -25.87
N GLY A 290 -26.51 -14.61 -24.67
CA GLY A 290 -27.92 -14.85 -24.44
C GLY A 290 -28.47 -14.02 -23.30
N GLY A 291 -29.05 -12.85 -23.62
CA GLY A 291 -29.78 -12.04 -22.65
C GLY A 291 -29.88 -10.57 -23.03
N SER A 292 -30.68 -10.24 -24.06
CA SER A 292 -31.07 -8.85 -24.30
C SER A 292 -32.29 -8.50 -23.44
N LEU A 293 -32.07 -8.13 -22.19
CA LEU A 293 -33.02 -7.26 -21.51
C LEU A 293 -32.51 -5.84 -21.70
N SER A 294 -33.18 -5.07 -22.57
CA SER A 294 -32.87 -3.64 -22.69
C SER A 294 -33.16 -2.96 -21.35
N ALA A 295 -32.37 -1.95 -20.99
CA ALA A 295 -32.58 -1.16 -19.77
C ALA A 295 -34.02 -0.60 -19.67
N GLU A 296 -34.67 -0.36 -20.80
CA GLU A 296 -36.07 0.08 -20.87
C GLU A 296 -37.09 -0.98 -20.39
N GLY A 297 -36.77 -2.28 -20.56
CA GLY A 297 -37.65 -3.38 -20.17
C GLY A 297 -37.84 -3.56 -18.66
N ALA A 298 -36.86 -3.10 -17.86
CA ALA A 298 -36.93 -3.09 -16.40
C ALA A 298 -37.77 -1.92 -15.86
N SER A 299 -37.70 -0.75 -16.51
CA SER A 299 -38.39 0.46 -16.05
C SER A 299 -39.92 0.43 -16.16
N ARG A 300 -40.48 -0.33 -17.12
CA ARG A 300 -41.92 -0.25 -17.48
C ARG A 300 -42.90 -0.90 -16.50
N ARG A 301 -42.46 -1.45 -15.35
CA ARG A 301 -43.36 -2.15 -14.41
C ARG A 301 -43.60 -1.48 -13.06
N ARG A 302 -43.16 -0.24 -12.81
CA ARG A 302 -43.39 0.39 -11.50
C ARG A 302 -43.75 1.88 -11.59
N CYS A 303 -45.05 2.16 -11.64
CA CYS A 303 -45.58 3.38 -11.01
C CYS A 303 -45.56 3.16 -9.50
N TRP A 304 -44.91 4.05 -8.75
CA TRP A 304 -45.04 4.10 -7.29
C TRP A 304 -46.50 4.41 -6.91
N PRO A 305 -47.06 3.83 -5.83
CA PRO A 305 -48.44 4.09 -5.41
C PRO A 305 -48.74 5.58 -5.10
N ASN A 306 -47.71 6.42 -4.97
CA ASN A 306 -47.84 7.82 -4.54
C ASN A 306 -47.45 8.86 -5.60
N GLY A 307 -47.38 8.50 -6.89
CA GLY A 307 -47.42 9.48 -7.99
C GLY A 307 -46.34 10.59 -7.99
N CYS A 308 -45.20 10.40 -7.33
CA CYS A 308 -44.07 11.32 -7.46
C CYS A 308 -43.08 10.77 -8.48
N CYS A 309 -43.08 11.34 -9.68
CA CYS A 309 -41.96 11.23 -10.62
C CYS A 309 -40.91 12.29 -10.26
N TRP A 310 -39.64 11.88 -10.18
CA TRP A 310 -38.47 12.74 -10.38
C TRP A 310 -37.77 12.29 -11.65
#